data_AF-A0A8J8SKL0-F1
#
_entry.id   AF-A0A8J8SKL0-F1
#
_cell.length_a   1.000
_cell.length_b   1.000
_cell.length_c   1.000
_cell.angle_alpha   90.00
_cell.angle_beta   90.00
_cell.angle_gamma   90.00
#
_symmetry.space_group_name_H-M   'P 1'
#
loop_
_entity.id
_entity.type
_entity.pdbx_description
1 polymer ?
#
loop_
_entity_poly.entity_id
_entity_poly.type
_entity_poly.pdbx_seq_one_letter_code
_entity_poly.pdbx_strand_id
1 'polypeptide(L)'
;MNVARGITATVLLGALGACAGQPPRDPAPSLQHGPFVSVLRPAGFGHMITRNGAEPIEGITVAIYNPTDPLRYDQGKLAKDVAVRACTERMLRFNPAAVGRYDAPNWIFPGACQTGGSS
;
A
#
# COMPACT_ATOMS: atom_id res chain seq x y z
N MET A 1 71.26 -27.78 9.39
CA MET A 1 71.43 -26.51 8.66
C MET A 1 70.43 -26.48 7.51
N ASN A 2 69.59 -25.44 7.48
CA ASN A 2 68.88 -24.83 6.33
C ASN A 2 67.45 -24.41 6.71
N VAL A 3 67.19 -23.15 6.33
CA VAL A 3 66.15 -22.21 6.77
C VAL A 3 65.23 -21.95 5.56
N ALA A 4 63.94 -21.65 5.81
CA ALA A 4 63.02 -20.76 5.05
C ALA A 4 61.60 -21.40 4.97
N ARG A 5 60.59 -20.90 5.68
CA ARG A 5 59.73 -19.70 5.41
C ARG A 5 58.96 -19.77 4.08
N GLY A 6 57.64 -19.91 4.19
CA GLY A 6 56.68 -19.65 3.12
C GLY A 6 55.24 -19.73 3.65
N ILE A 7 54.69 -18.60 4.10
CA ILE A 7 53.27 -18.46 4.43
C ILE A 7 52.52 -18.27 3.12
N THR A 8 51.81 -19.30 2.67
CA THR A 8 50.95 -19.21 1.48
C THR A 8 49.58 -18.70 1.91
N ALA A 9 49.39 -17.39 1.80
CA ALA A 9 48.07 -16.78 1.78
C ALA A 9 47.45 -17.04 0.40
N THR A 10 46.27 -17.66 0.32
CA THR A 10 45.53 -17.78 -0.94
C THR A 10 44.03 -17.57 -0.73
N VAL A 11 43.64 -16.32 -1.00
CA VAL A 11 42.45 -15.87 -1.74
C VAL A 11 41.07 -16.36 -1.26
N LEU A 12 40.40 -15.50 -0.48
CA LEU A 12 38.93 -15.42 -0.43
C LEU A 12 38.41 -14.93 -1.79
N LEU A 13 37.86 -15.84 -2.60
CA LEU A 13 37.08 -15.48 -3.80
C LEU A 13 35.69 -14.99 -3.38
N GLY A 14 35.31 -13.83 -3.90
CA GLY A 14 34.21 -13.00 -3.42
C GLY A 14 32.81 -13.56 -3.68
N ALA A 15 31.97 -13.45 -2.65
CA ALA A 15 30.52 -13.44 -2.79
C ALA A 15 30.05 -11.99 -3.02
N LEU A 16 30.25 -11.47 -4.23
CA LEU A 16 29.73 -10.15 -4.65
C LEU A 16 28.84 -10.37 -5.88
N GLY A 17 27.57 -10.69 -5.66
CA GLY A 17 26.66 -10.97 -6.77
C GLY A 17 25.26 -11.36 -6.36
N ALA A 18 24.64 -10.63 -5.42
CA ALA A 18 23.22 -10.79 -5.15
C ALA A 18 22.53 -9.43 -4.90
N CYS A 19 22.81 -8.44 -5.75
CA CYS A 19 21.79 -7.47 -6.10
C CYS A 19 20.87 -8.16 -7.11
N ALA A 20 20.10 -9.15 -6.68
CA ALA A 20 19.01 -9.69 -7.46
C ALA A 20 18.03 -8.52 -7.65
N GLY A 21 18.08 -7.93 -8.85
CA GLY A 21 17.19 -6.86 -9.24
C GLY A 21 15.77 -7.28 -8.91
N GLN A 22 15.12 -6.55 -8.00
CA GLN A 22 13.72 -6.77 -7.72
C GLN A 22 12.98 -6.70 -9.06
N PRO A 23 12.17 -7.71 -9.41
CA PRO A 23 11.40 -7.67 -10.63
C PRO A 23 10.61 -6.36 -10.68
N PRO A 24 10.48 -5.73 -11.86
CA PRO A 24 9.69 -4.52 -12.00
C PRO A 24 8.30 -4.78 -11.39
N ARG A 25 7.97 -4.07 -10.31
CA ARG A 25 6.61 -4.11 -9.79
C ARG A 25 5.77 -3.26 -10.72
N ASP A 26 4.73 -3.85 -11.29
CA ASP A 26 3.75 -3.08 -12.03
C ASP A 26 3.27 -1.91 -11.16
N PRO A 27 3.14 -0.71 -11.74
CA PRO A 27 2.66 0.44 -10.98
C PRO A 27 1.28 0.14 -10.43
N ALA A 28 1.06 0.48 -9.16
CA ALA A 28 -0.22 0.26 -8.49
C ALA A 28 -1.37 0.93 -9.29
N PRO A 29 -2.50 0.24 -9.55
CA PRO A 29 -3.56 0.79 -10.38
C PRO A 29 -4.10 2.13 -9.85
N SER A 30 -3.91 3.22 -10.61
CA SER A 30 -4.32 4.57 -10.25
C SER A 30 -5.46 5.11 -11.12
N LEU A 31 -6.28 6.02 -10.58
CA LEU A 31 -7.36 6.69 -11.32
C LEU A 31 -7.56 8.12 -10.81
N GLN A 32 -7.68 9.06 -11.74
CA GLN A 32 -7.89 10.48 -11.49
C GLN A 32 -9.38 10.80 -11.33
N HIS A 33 -9.73 11.57 -10.30
CA HIS A 33 -11.08 12.08 -10.03
C HIS A 33 -10.98 13.59 -9.75
N GLY A 34 -11.09 14.40 -10.82
CA GLY A 34 -10.88 15.85 -10.71
C GLY A 34 -9.44 16.14 -10.24
N PRO A 35 -9.21 16.82 -9.11
CA PRO A 35 -7.86 17.04 -8.58
C PRO A 35 -7.31 15.86 -7.77
N PHE A 36 -8.11 14.83 -7.51
CA PHE A 36 -7.70 13.71 -6.65
C PHE A 36 -7.19 12.51 -7.46
N VAL A 37 -6.20 11.81 -6.93
CA VAL A 37 -5.75 10.50 -7.42
C VAL A 37 -6.16 9.45 -6.40
N SER A 38 -6.69 8.34 -6.89
CA SER A 38 -6.92 7.12 -6.12
C SER A 38 -5.94 6.04 -6.54
N VAL A 39 -5.35 5.32 -5.59
CA VAL A 39 -4.44 4.20 -5.85
C VAL A 39 -4.96 2.97 -5.12
N LEU A 40 -5.18 1.88 -5.86
CA LEU A 40 -5.49 0.58 -5.26
C LEU A 40 -4.20 -0.12 -4.86
N ARG A 41 -4.17 -0.64 -3.64
CA ARG A 41 -3.12 -1.51 -3.12
C ARG A 41 -3.70 -2.90 -2.91
N PRO A 42 -2.85 -3.95 -2.91
CA PRO A 42 -3.30 -5.31 -2.62
C PRO A 42 -4.19 -5.41 -1.38
N ALA A 43 -5.02 -6.45 -1.36
CA ALA A 43 -5.91 -6.71 -0.24
C ALA A 43 -5.13 -6.79 1.08
N GLY A 44 -5.74 -6.27 2.13
CA GLY A 44 -5.19 -6.27 3.48
C GLY A 44 -6.28 -6.06 4.51
N PHE A 45 -5.86 -5.96 5.78
CA PHE A 45 -6.78 -5.79 6.90
C PHE A 45 -6.96 -4.31 7.25
N GLY A 46 -8.21 -3.86 7.19
CA GLY A 46 -8.67 -2.62 7.81
C GLY A 46 -9.45 -2.90 9.08
N HIS A 47 -10.12 -1.87 9.58
CA HIS A 47 -11.00 -1.99 10.75
C HIS A 47 -12.34 -1.32 10.47
N MET A 48 -13.39 -1.87 11.07
CA MET A 48 -14.67 -1.21 11.27
C MET A 48 -14.93 -1.07 12.76
N ILE A 49 -15.76 -0.09 13.13
CA ILE A 49 -16.19 0.09 14.53
C ILE A 49 -17.56 -0.55 14.69
N THR A 50 -17.65 -1.56 15.57
CA THR A 50 -18.89 -2.24 15.94
C THR A 50 -19.21 -2.00 17.41
N ARG A 51 -20.33 -2.57 17.87
CA ARG A 51 -20.68 -2.58 19.31
C ARG A 51 -19.66 -3.31 20.20
N ASN A 52 -18.84 -4.20 19.62
CA ASN A 52 -17.84 -4.98 20.35
C ASN A 52 -16.45 -4.34 20.30
N GLY A 53 -16.30 -3.19 19.63
CA GLY A 53 -15.03 -2.50 19.44
C GLY A 53 -14.58 -2.48 17.98
N ALA A 54 -13.27 -2.30 17.77
CA ALA A 54 -12.68 -2.35 16.44
C ALA A 54 -12.57 -3.81 15.98
N GLU A 55 -13.25 -4.14 14.88
CA GLU A 55 -13.22 -5.48 14.27
C GLU A 55 -12.51 -5.41 12.91
N PRO A 56 -11.73 -6.45 12.53
CA PRO A 56 -11.02 -6.46 11.26
C PRO A 56 -11.99 -6.57 10.08
N ILE A 57 -11.65 -5.90 8.99
CA ILE A 57 -12.30 -6.09 7.69
C ILE A 57 -11.24 -6.42 6.64
N GLU A 58 -11.54 -7.35 5.76
CA GLU A 58 -10.67 -7.70 4.63
C GLU A 58 -11.17 -7.03 3.36
N GLY A 59 -10.21 -6.57 2.55
CA GLY A 59 -10.48 -6.00 1.23
C GLY A 59 -9.30 -5.24 0.65
N ILE A 60 -9.48 -4.77 -0.58
CA ILE A 60 -8.52 -3.93 -1.29
C ILE A 60 -8.40 -2.59 -0.57
N THR A 61 -7.16 -2.14 -0.36
CA THR A 61 -6.88 -0.84 0.23
C THR A 61 -6.93 0.23 -0.85
N VAL A 62 -7.60 1.35 -0.58
CA VAL A 62 -7.57 2.53 -1.46
C VAL A 62 -6.92 3.71 -0.75
N ALA A 63 -5.95 4.33 -1.41
CA ALA A 63 -5.30 5.56 -0.96
C ALA A 63 -5.73 6.73 -1.84
N ILE A 64 -6.07 7.86 -1.23
CA ILE A 64 -6.49 9.09 -1.90
C ILE A 64 -5.48 10.18 -1.59
N TYR A 65 -5.05 10.90 -2.62
CA TYR A 65 -4.20 12.07 -2.51
C TYR A 65 -4.55 13.11 -3.56
N ASN A 66 -4.05 14.33 -3.40
CA ASN A 66 -4.12 15.39 -4.39
C ASN A 66 -2.68 15.87 -4.65
N PRO A 67 -2.18 15.79 -5.89
CA PRO A 67 -0.79 16.13 -6.21
C PRO A 67 -0.48 17.63 -6.16
N THR A 68 -1.48 18.51 -6.25
CA THR A 68 -1.29 19.97 -6.29
C THR A 68 -1.68 20.67 -4.99
N ASP A 69 -2.63 20.11 -4.25
CA ASP A 69 -3.08 20.61 -2.94
C ASP A 69 -3.24 19.42 -1.98
N PRO A 70 -2.16 19.02 -1.27
CA PRO A 70 -2.14 17.87 -0.38
C PRO A 70 -3.33 17.82 0.58
N LEU A 71 -3.93 16.64 0.75
CA LEU A 71 -5.05 16.48 1.66
C LEU A 71 -4.61 16.75 3.10
N ARG A 72 -5.50 17.36 3.88
CA ARG A 72 -5.32 17.66 5.30
C ARG A 72 -6.02 16.63 6.18
N TYR A 73 -5.64 16.63 7.45
CA TYR A 73 -6.22 15.76 8.50
C TYR A 73 -7.72 15.98 8.74
N ASP A 74 -8.27 17.15 8.42
CA ASP A 74 -9.69 17.47 8.55
C ASP A 74 -10.52 17.05 7.31
N GLN A 75 -9.88 16.59 6.24
CA GLN A 75 -10.53 16.29 4.95
C GLN A 75 -10.92 14.82 4.77
N GLY A 76 -11.09 14.07 5.87
CA GLY A 76 -11.42 12.65 5.83
C GLY A 76 -12.73 12.33 5.12
N LYS A 77 -13.76 13.16 5.28
CA LYS A 77 -15.03 13.00 4.55
C LYS A 77 -14.85 13.15 3.04
N LEU A 78 -14.16 14.21 2.61
CA LEU A 78 -13.87 14.47 1.21
C LEU A 78 -13.12 13.28 0.58
N ALA A 79 -12.08 12.80 1.26
CA ALA A 79 -11.32 11.64 0.80
C ALA A 79 -12.18 10.37 0.72
N LYS A 80 -13.08 10.15 1.68
CA LYS A 80 -14.00 9.01 1.68
C LYS A 80 -14.96 9.05 0.50
N ASP A 81 -15.50 10.23 0.16
CA ASP A 81 -16.38 10.39 -1.00
C ASP A 81 -15.63 10.09 -2.32
N VAL A 82 -14.35 10.46 -2.43
CA VAL A 82 -13.49 10.08 -3.57
C VAL A 82 -13.25 8.56 -3.59
N ALA A 83 -12.97 7.95 -2.44
CA ALA A 83 -12.75 6.51 -2.33
C ALA A 83 -13.97 5.69 -2.76
N VAL A 84 -15.19 6.12 -2.40
CA VAL A 84 -16.44 5.49 -2.84
C VAL A 84 -16.54 5.46 -4.36
N ARG A 85 -16.28 6.60 -5.03
CA ARG A 85 -16.28 6.68 -6.50
C ARG A 85 -15.19 5.78 -7.10
N ALA A 86 -13.98 5.84 -6.54
CA ALA A 86 -12.84 5.07 -7.02
C ALA A 86 -13.05 3.56 -6.99
N CYS A 87 -13.69 3.01 -5.95
CA CYS A 87 -14.06 1.60 -5.92
C CYS A 87 -15.16 1.31 -6.97
N THR A 88 -16.22 2.13 -7.00
CA THR A 88 -17.37 1.94 -7.91
C THR A 88 -16.97 1.96 -9.38
N GLU A 89 -16.15 2.92 -9.81
CA GLU A 89 -15.66 3.04 -11.19
C GLU A 89 -14.80 1.85 -11.62
N ARG A 90 -14.23 1.11 -10.66
CA ARG A 90 -13.48 -0.12 -10.89
C ARG A 90 -14.33 -1.39 -10.69
N MET A 91 -15.66 -1.25 -10.67
CA MET A 91 -16.62 -2.34 -10.44
C MET A 91 -16.42 -3.05 -9.10
N LEU A 92 -15.89 -2.34 -8.09
CA LEU A 92 -15.77 -2.81 -6.71
C LEU A 92 -16.83 -2.13 -5.84
N ARG A 93 -17.25 -2.80 -4.76
CA ARG A 93 -18.12 -2.23 -3.74
C ARG A 93 -17.29 -1.54 -2.67
N PHE A 94 -17.64 -0.32 -2.29
CA PHE A 94 -17.06 0.34 -1.12
C PHE A 94 -17.73 -0.16 0.17
N ASN A 95 -16.95 -0.55 1.18
CA ASN A 95 -17.44 -0.84 2.52
C ASN A 95 -17.57 0.47 3.33
N PRO A 96 -18.79 0.98 3.59
CA PRO A 96 -18.98 2.25 4.29
C PRO A 96 -18.49 2.23 5.73
N ALA A 97 -18.34 1.07 6.35
CA ALA A 97 -17.88 0.91 7.73
C ALA A 97 -16.34 0.95 7.85
N ALA A 98 -15.60 0.91 6.74
CA ALA A 98 -14.15 0.99 6.76
C ALA A 98 -13.68 2.32 7.38
N VAL A 99 -12.83 2.20 8.40
CA VAL A 99 -12.18 3.34 9.06
C VAL A 99 -10.98 3.78 8.23
N GLY A 100 -11.02 5.05 7.81
CA GLY A 100 -9.89 5.69 7.16
C GLY A 100 -8.85 6.18 8.17
N ARG A 101 -7.59 6.21 7.76
CA ARG A 101 -6.51 6.86 8.51
C ARG A 101 -5.84 7.91 7.64
N TYR A 102 -5.45 9.01 8.27
CA TYR A 102 -4.59 10.00 7.64
C TYR A 102 -3.13 9.58 7.80
N ASP A 103 -2.45 9.42 6.67
CA ASP A 103 -1.04 9.06 6.55
C ASP A 103 -0.43 10.06 5.58
N ALA A 104 0.00 11.20 6.12
CA ALA A 104 0.25 12.41 5.36
C ALA A 104 1.16 12.15 4.13
N PRO A 105 0.84 12.72 2.95
CA PRO A 105 -0.27 13.64 2.65
C PRO A 105 -1.59 12.96 2.23
N ASN A 106 -1.77 11.69 2.59
CA ASN A 106 -2.79 10.82 2.00
C ASN A 106 -3.86 10.43 3.02
N TRP A 107 -5.04 10.11 2.50
CA TRP A 107 -6.04 9.35 3.22
C TRP A 107 -6.02 7.91 2.74
N ILE A 108 -5.86 6.96 3.67
CA ILE A 108 -5.81 5.53 3.37
C ILE A 108 -7.04 4.86 3.99
N PHE A 109 -7.74 4.07 3.19
CA PHE A 109 -8.88 3.26 3.62
C PHE A 109 -8.55 1.77 3.40
N PRO A 110 -7.97 1.10 4.40
CA PRO A 110 -7.64 -0.32 4.30
C PRO A 110 -8.91 -1.18 4.34
N GLY A 111 -8.94 -2.25 3.55
CA GLY A 111 -10.11 -3.15 3.50
C GLY A 111 -11.37 -2.55 2.86
N ALA A 112 -11.25 -1.39 2.20
CA ALA A 112 -12.43 -0.59 1.85
C ALA A 112 -13.06 -0.93 0.50
N CYS A 113 -12.33 -1.44 -0.49
CA CYS A 113 -12.93 -1.93 -1.74
C CYS A 113 -13.05 -3.45 -1.71
N GLN A 114 -14.20 -3.98 -2.10
CA GLN A 114 -14.50 -5.41 -2.15
C GLN A 114 -14.91 -5.81 -3.57
N THR A 115 -14.38 -6.93 -4.07
CA THR A 115 -14.94 -7.58 -5.26
C THR A 115 -16.33 -8.06 -4.89
N GLY A 116 -17.35 -7.70 -5.68
CA GLY A 116 -18.75 -8.05 -5.39
C GLY A 116 -18.94 -9.56 -5.22
N GLY A 117 -18.87 -10.04 -3.98
CA GLY A 117 -19.28 -11.35 -3.53
C GLY A 117 -20.34 -11.12 -2.46
N SER A 118 -21.53 -11.65 -2.72
CA SER A 118 -22.69 -11.59 -1.84
C SER A 118 -22.29 -11.93 -0.40
N SER A 119 -22.47 -10.97 0.50
CA SER A 119 -22.65 -11.26 1.93
C SER A 119 -24.12 -11.58 2.15
#